data_AF-A0A640MZG9-F1
#
_entry.id   AF-A0A640MZG9-F1
#
_cell.length_a   1.000
_cell.length_b   1.000
_cell.length_c   1.000
_cell.angle_alpha   90.00
_cell.angle_beta   90.00
_cell.angle_gamma   90.00
#
_symmetry.space_group_name_H-M   'P 1'
#
loop_
_entity.id
_entity.type
_entity.pdbx_description
1 polymer ?
#
loop_
_entity_poly.entity_id
_entity_poly.type
_entity_poly.pdbx_seq_one_letter_code
_entity_poly.pdbx_strand_id
1 'polypeptide(L)' 'MEILNYKINYEYDSDLYTVTAKTNKGRTFTYTFSENHTLKEIRYTLEEIAKQLDI' A
#
# COMPACT_ATOMS: atom_id res chain seq x y z
N MET A 1 3.61 -9.75 -8.48
CA MET A 1 3.42 -9.98 -7.04
C MET A 1 1.93 -9.87 -6.76
N GLU A 2 1.34 -10.83 -6.06
CA GLU A 2 -0.08 -10.78 -5.70
C GLU A 2 -0.22 -10.18 -4.30
N ILE A 3 -0.99 -9.11 -4.15
CA ILE A 3 -1.35 -8.57 -2.84
C ILE A 3 -2.56 -9.36 -2.36
N LEU A 4 -2.33 -10.34 -1.49
CA LEU A 4 -3.32 -11.34 -1.10
C LEU A 4 -4.47 -10.77 -0.25
N ASN A 5 -4.24 -9.68 0.48
CA ASN A 5 -5.25 -8.99 1.29
C ASN A 5 -4.85 -7.52 1.43
N TYR A 6 -5.72 -6.61 1.01
CA TYR A 6 -5.53 -5.19 1.25
C TYR A 6 -6.75 -4.54 1.92
N LYS A 7 -6.51 -3.63 2.86
CA LYS A 7 -7.53 -2.77 3.47
C LYS A 7 -7.18 -1.32 3.16
N ILE A 8 -8.16 -0.56 2.66
CA ILE A 8 -8.05 0.88 2.47
C ILE A 8 -8.85 1.55 3.60
N ASN A 9 -8.20 2.40 4.37
CA ASN A 9 -8.86 3.31 5.30
C ASN A 9 -8.71 4.75 4.79
N TYR A 10 -9.75 5.56 4.95
CA TYR A 10 -9.75 6.98 4.64
C TYR A 10 -9.84 7.79 5.93
N GLU A 11 -8.93 8.75 6.09
CA GLU A 11 -8.93 9.70 7.20
C GLU A 11 -9.43 11.06 6.71
N TYR A 12 -10.66 11.40 7.09
CA TYR A 12 -11.38 12.58 6.59
C TYR A 12 -10.71 13.91 6.96
N ASP A 13 -10.14 14.02 8.17
CA ASP A 13 -9.52 15.26 8.65
C ASP A 13 -8.23 15.63 7.89
N SER A 14 -7.52 14.62 7.38
CA SER A 14 -6.22 14.77 6.73
C SER A 14 -6.27 14.53 5.21
N ASP A 15 -7.42 14.07 4.70
CA ASP A 15 -7.62 13.65 3.31
C ASP A 15 -6.60 12.60 2.84
N LEU A 16 -6.36 11.60 3.69
CA LEU A 16 -5.35 10.56 3.49
C LEU A 16 -5.98 9.17 3.35
N TYR A 17 -5.41 8.39 2.44
CA TYR A 17 -5.74 7.00 2.18
C TYR A 17 -4.60 6.12 2.68
N THR A 18 -4.92 5.11 3.48
CA THR A 18 -3.93 4.15 3.98
C THR A 18 -4.26 2.75 3.47
N VAL A 19 -3.35 2.18 2.68
CA VAL A 19 -3.36 0.79 2.25
C VAL A 19 -2.57 -0.05 3.24
N THR A 20 -3.21 -1.04 3.84
CA THR A 20 -2.51 -2.13 4.57
C THR A 20 -2.43 -3.34 3.66
N ALA A 21 -1.25 -3.88 3.42
CA ALA A 21 -1.01 -5.02 2.53
C ALA A 21 -0.12 -6.08 3.20
N LYS A 22 -0.17 -7.32 2.70
CA LYS A 22 0.66 -8.44 3.16
C LYS A 22 1.45 -9.02 1.98
N THR A 23 2.76 -9.17 2.13
CA THR A 23 3.64 -9.80 1.14
C THR A 23 3.42 -11.31 1.09
N ASN A 24 3.94 -11.96 0.05
CA ASN A 24 3.84 -13.41 -0.12
C ASN A 24 4.61 -14.19 0.96
N LYS A 25 5.67 -13.61 1.53
CA LYS A 25 6.38 -14.19 2.69
C LYS A 25 5.69 -13.89 4.02
N GLY A 26 4.52 -13.24 3.98
CA GLY A 26 3.67 -12.99 5.13
C GLY A 26 4.01 -11.74 5.93
N ARG A 27 4.86 -10.85 5.43
CA ARG A 27 5.17 -9.56 6.08
C ARG A 27 4.07 -8.55 5.79
N THR A 28 3.58 -7.87 6.82
CA THR A 28 2.55 -6.82 6.68
C THR A 28 3.21 -5.45 6.58
N PHE A 29 2.69 -4.58 5.71
CA PHE A 29 3.14 -3.20 5.57
C PHE A 29 1.98 -2.26 5.29
N THR A 30 2.23 -0.97 5.52
CA THR A 30 1.25 0.10 5.29
C THR A 30 1.84 1.18 4.39
N TYR A 31 1.00 1.76 3.54
CA TYR A 31 1.35 2.89 2.71
C TYR A 31 0.23 3.93 2.75
N THR A 32 0.57 5.18 3.07
CA THR A 32 -0.37 6.29 3.20
C THR A 32 -0.08 7.35 2.12
N PHE A 33 -1.13 7.84 1.46
CA PHE A 33 -1.05 8.80 0.35
C PHE A 33 -2.28 9.70 0.31
N SER A 34 -2.17 10.88 -0.32
CA SER A 34 -3.30 11.81 -0.54
C SER A 34 -4.00 11.55 -1.88
N GLU A 35 -5.16 12.18 -2.12
CA GLU A 35 -5.97 12.00 -3.34
C GLU A 35 -5.26 12.28 -4.67
N ASN A 36 -4.13 12.99 -4.64
CA ASN A 36 -3.42 13.43 -5.84
C ASN A 36 -2.62 12.31 -6.54
N HIS A 37 -2.63 11.09 -6.01
CA HIS A 37 -1.88 9.97 -6.58
C HIS A 37 -2.73 9.11 -7.52
N THR A 38 -2.17 8.73 -8.66
CA THR A 38 -2.81 7.78 -9.56
C THR A 38 -2.71 6.35 -9.03
N LEU A 39 -3.69 5.50 -9.40
CA LEU A 39 -3.64 4.07 -9.10
C LEU A 39 -2.34 3.39 -9.59
N LYS A 40 -1.76 3.89 -10.69
CA LYS A 40 -0.50 3.38 -11.23
C LYS A 40 0.67 3.65 -10.29
N GLU A 41 0.76 4.87 -9.75
CA GLU A 41 1.81 5.25 -8.79
C GLU A 41 1.67 4.47 -7.49
N ILE A 42 0.45 4.37 -6.96
CA ILE A 42 0.17 3.61 -5.74
C ILE A 42 0.59 2.15 -5.93
N ARG A 43 0.22 1.51 -7.04
CA ARG A 43 0.62 0.13 -7.35
C ARG A 43 2.14 -0.02 -7.40
N TYR A 44 2.83 0.88 -8.10
CA TYR A 44 4.30 0.83 -8.22
C TYR A 44 4.98 0.96 -6.86
N THR A 45 4.55 1.90 -6.02
CA THR A 45 5.09 2.07 -4.66
C THR A 45 4.85 0.84 -3.79
N LEU A 46 3.66 0.25 -3.83
CA LEU A 46 3.36 -0.99 -3.09
C LEU A 46 4.25 -2.16 -3.55
N GLU A 47 4.50 -2.27 -4.86
CA GLU A 47 5.39 -3.28 -5.43
C GLU A 47 6.85 -3.07 -4.96
N GLU A 48 7.34 -1.83 -4.93
CA GLU A 48 8.70 -1.51 -4.47
C GLU A 48 8.89 -1.77 -2.96
N ILE A 49 7.94 -1.35 -2.12
CA ILE A 49 7.98 -1.62 -0.67
C ILE A 49 8.04 -3.12 -0.42
N ALA A 50 7.17 -3.88 -1.09
CA ALA A 50 7.12 -5.31 -0.90
C ALA A 50 8.38 -6.03 -1.41
N LYS A 51 8.99 -5.58 -2.53
CA LYS A 51 10.29 -6.11 -2.97
C LYS A 51 11.37 -5.90 -1.92
N GLN A 52 11.42 -4.72 -1.29
CA GLN A 52 12.38 -4.41 -0.22
C GLN A 52 12.14 -5.26 1.03
N LEU A 53 10.88 -5.55 1.34
CA LEU A 53 10.50 -6.39 2.49
C LEU A 53 10.68 -7.88 2.23
N ASP A 54 10.59 -8.36 0.99
CA ASP A 54 10.80 -9.77 0.66
C ASP A 54 12.26 -10.10 0.29
N ILE A 55 13.22 -9.19 0.52
CA ILE A 55 14.67 -9.49 0.48
C ILE A 55 15.02 -10.51 1.57
#